data_AF-A0AA46P5I7-F1
#
_entry.id   AF-A0AA46P5I7-F1
#
_cell.length_a   1.000
_cell.length_b   1.000
_cell.length_c   1.000
_cell.angle_alpha   90.00
_cell.angle_beta   90.00
_cell.angle_gamma   90.00
#
_symmetry.space_group_name_H-M   'P 1'
#
loop_
_entity.id
_entity.type
_entity.pdbx_description
1 polymer ?
#
loop_
_entity_poly.entity_id
_entity_poly.type
_entity_poly.pdbx_seq_one_letter_code
_entity_poly.pdbx_strand_id
1 'polypeptide(L)' 'MTNTEKIQKFLKSTSYIYCDDCLSEVLNIQPRQQVNQICNKFKKQGEIKREVKQCSYCSKDKLGNFI' A
#
# COMPACT_ATOMS: atom_id res chain seq x y z
N MET A 1 1.47 -16.28 -6.75
CA MET A 1 1.07 -15.17 -5.86
C MET A 1 0.68 -13.97 -6.72
N THR A 2 -0.57 -13.51 -6.62
CA THR A 2 -1.07 -12.33 -7.35
C THR A 2 -0.56 -11.03 -6.71
N ASN A 3 -0.52 -9.92 -7.46
CA ASN A 3 -0.14 -8.60 -6.90
C ASN A 3 -1.02 -8.20 -5.71
N THR A 4 -2.31 -8.57 -5.75
CA THR A 4 -3.25 -8.42 -4.64
C THR A 4 -2.76 -9.15 -3.39
N GLU A 5 -2.40 -10.43 -3.51
CA GLU A 5 -1.87 -11.22 -2.39
C GLU A 5 -0.53 -10.67 -1.89
N LYS A 6 0.36 -10.20 -2.78
CA LYS A 6 1.64 -9.58 -2.39
C LYS A 6 1.42 -8.39 -1.47
N ILE A 7 0.56 -7.46 -1.89
CA ILE A 7 0.26 -6.24 -1.13
C ILE A 7 -0.42 -6.58 0.18
N GLN A 8 -1.42 -7.47 0.16
CA GLN A 8 -2.14 -7.87 1.37
C GLN A 8 -1.22 -8.53 2.39
N LYS A 9 -0.37 -9.46 1.95
CA LYS A 9 0.60 -10.14 2.83
C LYS A 9 1.61 -9.15 3.40
N PHE A 10 2.12 -8.23 2.56
CA PHE A 10 3.06 -7.21 2.99
C PHE A 10 2.45 -6.29 4.06
N LEU A 11 1.28 -5.71 3.81
CA LEU A 11 0.59 -4.83 4.75
C LEU A 11 0.19 -5.55 6.04
N LYS A 12 -0.16 -6.84 5.98
CA LYS A 12 -0.42 -7.66 7.18
C LYS A 12 0.84 -8.01 7.98
N SER A 13 2.00 -8.00 7.33
CA SER A 13 3.29 -8.31 7.97
C SER A 13 3.97 -7.12 8.63
N THR A 14 3.40 -5.92 8.51
CA THR A 14 3.98 -4.68 9.02
C THR A 14 2.93 -3.80 9.69
N SER A 15 3.34 -3.04 10.70
CA SER A 15 2.51 -1.99 11.33
C SER A 15 2.83 -0.59 10.78
N TYR A 16 3.64 -0.51 9.72
CA TYR A 16 4.08 0.74 9.12
C TYR A 16 3.16 1.23 8.01
N ILE A 17 3.27 2.53 7.71
CA ILE A 17 2.46 3.21 6.72
C ILE A 17 3.25 3.32 5.41
N TYR A 18 2.71 2.79 4.32
CA TYR A 18 3.36 2.86 3.01
C TYR A 18 2.51 3.56 1.97
N CYS A 19 3.11 4.51 1.22
CA CYS A 19 2.45 5.11 0.08
C CYS A 19 2.49 4.19 -1.15
N ASP A 20 1.65 4.48 -2.15
CA ASP A 20 1.55 3.66 -3.37
C ASP A 20 2.87 3.57 -4.15
N ASP A 21 3.68 4.64 -4.17
CA ASP A 21 5.00 4.65 -4.82
C ASP A 21 5.91 3.60 -4.18
N CYS A 22 6.02 3.64 -2.86
CA CYS A 22 6.91 2.75 -2.12
C CYS A 22 6.40 1.31 -2.16
N LEU A 23 5.09 1.08 -2.13
CA LEU A 23 4.54 -0.27 -2.33
C LEU A 23 4.85 -0.80 -3.74
N SER A 24 4.75 0.05 -4.76
CA SER A 24 5.09 -0.29 -6.15
C SER A 24 6.57 -0.65 -6.31
N GLU A 25 7.46 0.12 -5.68
CA GLU A 25 8.91 -0.12 -5.68
C GLU A 25 9.30 -1.37 -4.88
N VAL A 26 8.91 -1.44 -3.60
CA VAL A 26 9.28 -2.53 -2.68
C VAL A 26 8.75 -3.88 -3.15
N LEU A 27 7.54 -3.93 -3.71
CA LEU A 27 6.93 -5.18 -4.19
C LEU A 27 7.20 -5.46 -5.67
N ASN A 28 7.96 -4.59 -6.33
CA ASN A 28 8.24 -4.62 -7.77
C ASN A 28 6.95 -4.79 -8.61
N ILE A 29 5.94 -3.97 -8.31
CA ILE A 29 4.64 -3.96 -8.99
C ILE A 29 4.58 -2.73 -9.87
N GLN A 30 4.56 -2.94 -11.19
CA GLN A 30 4.41 -1.88 -12.18
C GLN A 30 3.22 -2.16 -13.12
N PRO A 31 2.48 -1.12 -13.53
CA PRO A 31 2.63 0.28 -13.11
C PRO A 31 2.03 0.55 -11.72
N ARG A 32 2.46 1.65 -11.07
CA ARG A 32 1.93 2.14 -9.77
C ARG A 32 0.39 2.14 -9.70
N GLN A 33 -0.29 2.41 -10.82
CA GLN A 33 -1.75 2.43 -10.90
C GLN A 33 -2.38 1.10 -10.46
N GLN A 34 -1.70 -0.05 -10.66
CA GLN A 34 -2.17 -1.34 -10.14
C GLN A 34 -2.23 -1.33 -8.60
N VAL A 35 -1.19 -0.81 -7.93
CA VAL A 35 -1.14 -0.69 -6.47
C VAL A 35 -2.27 0.19 -5.97
N ASN A 36 -2.51 1.34 -6.62
CA ASN A 36 -3.60 2.23 -6.26
C ASN A 36 -4.97 1.54 -6.40
N GLN A 37 -5.21 0.80 -7.49
CA GLN A 37 -6.47 0.06 -7.70
C GLN A 37 -6.67 -1.01 -6.62
N ILE A 38 -5.63 -1.78 -6.29
CA ILE A 38 -5.68 -2.82 -5.27
C ILE A 38 -5.92 -2.22 -3.88
N CYS A 39 -5.16 -1.20 -3.48
CA CYS A 39 -5.31 -0.56 -2.18
C CYS A 39 -6.68 0.13 -2.04
N ASN A 40 -7.23 0.71 -3.13
CA ASN A 40 -8.59 1.24 -3.12
C ASN A 40 -9.64 0.16 -2.92
N LYS A 41 -9.46 -1.03 -3.52
CA LYS A 41 -10.34 -2.17 -3.30
C LYS A 41 -10.31 -2.59 -1.83
N PHE A 42 -9.12 -2.76 -1.25
CA PHE A 42 -8.96 -3.10 0.16
C PHE A 42 -9.57 -2.07 1.11
N LYS A 43 -9.42 -0.76 0.82
CA LYS A 43 -10.08 0.30 1.58
C LYS A 43 -11.60 0.14 1.56
N LYS A 44 -12.19 -0.09 0.38
CA LYS A 44 -13.64 -0.30 0.23
C LYS A 44 -14.13 -1.54 0.97
N GLN A 45 -13.29 -2.56 1.09
CA GLN A 45 -13.56 -3.78 1.85
C GLN A 45 -13.31 -3.64 3.36
N GLY A 46 -12.77 -2.50 3.82
CA GLY A 46 -12.40 -2.28 5.22
C GLY A 46 -11.15 -3.05 5.67
N GLU A 47 -10.36 -3.59 4.74
CA GLU A 47 -9.15 -4.36 5.04
C GLU A 47 -7.96 -3.46 5.42
N ILE A 48 -7.94 -2.22 4.91
CA ILE A 48 -6.90 -1.24 5.19
C ILE A 48 -7.51 0.16 5.35
N LYS A 49 -6.81 1.04 6.05
CA LYS A 49 -7.04 2.48 6.06
C LYS A 49 -6.15 3.17 5.03
N ARG A 50 -6.67 4.25 4.44
CA ARG A 50 -5.91 5.12 3.54
C ARG A 50 -6.08 6.58 3.95
N GLU A 51 -5.00 7.19 4.42
CA GLU A 51 -4.95 8.55 4.95
C GLU A 51 -3.67 9.25 4.51
N VAL A 52 -3.69 10.60 4.47
CA VAL A 52 -2.45 11.37 4.24
C VAL A 52 -1.66 11.36 5.53
N LYS A 53 -0.54 10.62 5.52
CA LYS A 53 0.41 10.48 6.63
C LYS A 53 1.82 10.31 6.10
N GLN A 54 2.81 10.46 6.97
CA GLN A 54 4.19 10.20 6.64
C GLN A 54 4.40 8.73 6.26
N CYS A 55 4.94 8.49 5.06
CA CYS A 55 5.32 7.14 4.65
C CYS A 55 6.58 6.69 5.39
N SER A 56 6.54 5.51 6.00
CA SER A 56 7.66 4.94 6.76
C SER A 56 8.88 4.56 5.90
N TYR A 57 8.76 4.55 4.57
CA TYR A 57 9.87 4.27 3.66
C TYR A 57 10.51 5.52 3.08
N CYS A 58 9.72 6.41 2.47
CA CYS A 58 10.25 7.62 1.82
C CYS A 58 10.21 8.88 2.70
N SER A 59 9.67 8.78 3.91
CA SER A 59 9.51 9.89 4.89
C SER A 59 8.72 11.11 4.40
N LYS A 60 8.07 11.02 3.23
CA LYS A 60 7.20 12.07 2.67
C LYS A 60 5.76 11.86 3.10
N ASP A 61 5.04 12.97 3.31
CA ASP A 61 3.59 12.94 3.52
C ASP A 61 2.88 12.62 2.21
N LYS A 62 2.21 11.47 2.18
CA LYS A 62 1.51 10.94 1.00
C LYS A 62 0.28 10.16 1.43
N LEU A 63 -0.56 9.78 0.47
CA LEU A 63 -1.63 8.83 0.71
C LEU A 63 -1.03 7.47 1.10
N GLY A 64 -0.99 7.20 2.39
CA GLY A 64 -0.44 6.00 3.00
C GLY A 64 -1.48 4.90 3.15
N ASN A 65 -1.02 3.65 3.17
CA ASN A 65 -1.81 2.43 3.29
C ASN A 65 -1.31 1.66 4.51
N PHE A 66 -2.22 1.30 5.42
CA PHE A 66 -1.92 0.59 6.67
C PHE A 66 -3.17 -0.11 7.21
N ILE A 67 -3.00 -1.06 8.13
CA ILE A 67 -4.10 -1.77 8.80
C ILE A 67 -4.47 -1.03 10.09
#